data_AF-A0A3R5QQU8-F1
#
_entry.id   AF-A0A3R5QQU8-F1
#
_cell.length_a   1.000
_cell.length_b   1.000
_cell.length_c   1.000
_cell.angle_alpha   90.00
_cell.angle_beta   90.00
_cell.angle_gamma   90.00
#
_symmetry.space_group_name_H-M   'P 1'
#
loop_
_entity.id
_entity.type
_entity.pdbx_description
1 polymer ?
#
loop_
_entity_poly.entity_id
_entity_poly.type
_entity_poly.pdbx_seq_one_letter_code
_entity_poly.pdbx_strand_id
1 'polypeptide(L)'
;MLVKKKGMPKKVNIFSGKLFSLQLKKALFYAFLEARRQKINVIDSQLLLFGLLKTNDSSINRLFQKIYKTRTLSQNPIEKLINKLKVNFQFKSESITFSVDREFPNFSRPVKRLLFFLVRLGKKEQVTVITTLQVLTHLLRHKSLAKLVKDSLIMKI
;
A
#
# COMPACT_ATOMS: atom_id res chain seq x y z
N MET A 1 49.44 -13.78 8.46
CA MET A 1 47.97 -13.85 8.51
C MET A 1 47.41 -12.47 8.84
N LEU A 2 46.74 -11.78 7.91
CA LEU A 2 46.14 -10.46 8.14
C LEU A 2 44.68 -10.61 8.55
N VAL A 3 44.37 -10.27 9.80
CA VAL A 3 43.00 -10.28 10.34
C VAL A 3 42.21 -9.14 9.67
N LYS A 4 41.23 -9.49 8.84
CA LYS A 4 40.27 -8.52 8.28
C LYS A 4 39.52 -7.85 9.44
N LYS A 5 39.80 -6.57 9.70
CA LYS A 5 38.99 -5.72 10.59
C LYS A 5 37.55 -5.71 10.08
N LYS A 6 36.64 -6.39 10.79
CA LYS A 6 35.19 -6.25 10.61
C LYS A 6 34.86 -4.77 10.80
N GLY A 7 34.51 -4.08 9.71
CA GLY A 7 34.09 -2.69 9.77
C GLY A 7 32.94 -2.53 10.77
N MET A 8 33.08 -1.57 11.69
CA MET A 8 32.02 -1.22 12.63
C MET A 8 30.72 -0.92 11.84
N PRO A 9 29.56 -1.39 12.29
CA PRO A 9 28.30 -1.04 11.66
C PRO A 9 28.15 0.48 11.70
N LYS A 10 28.09 1.12 10.53
CA LYS A 10 27.74 2.55 10.42
C LYS A 10 26.46 2.77 11.22
N LYS A 11 26.49 3.69 12.21
CA LYS A 11 25.29 4.13 12.94
C LYS A 11 24.27 4.62 11.90
N VAL A 12 23.31 3.77 11.56
CA VAL A 12 22.21 4.13 10.68
C VAL A 12 21.31 5.01 11.54
N ASN A 13 21.22 6.29 11.22
CA ASN A 13 20.25 7.15 11.87
C ASN A 13 18.85 6.71 11.39
N ILE A 14 18.17 5.89 12.20
CA ILE A 14 16.89 5.23 11.83
C ILE A 14 15.74 6.25 11.88
N PHE A 15 15.88 7.31 12.66
CA PHE A 15 14.84 8.34 12.81
C PHE A 15 14.99 9.41 11.73
N SER A 16 14.16 9.32 10.69
CA SER A 16 14.09 10.35 9.65
C SER A 16 13.22 11.56 10.02
N GLY A 17 12.62 11.57 11.21
CA GLY A 17 11.64 12.59 11.64
C GLY A 17 10.35 12.59 10.80
N LYS A 18 10.21 11.67 9.84
CA LYS A 18 9.07 11.61 8.93
C LYS A 18 7.89 10.90 9.58
N LEU A 19 6.70 11.43 9.34
CA LEU A 19 5.44 10.88 9.84
C LEU A 19 4.59 10.36 8.69
N PHE A 20 3.81 9.32 8.94
CA PHE A 20 2.73 8.93 8.03
C PHE A 20 1.55 9.90 8.20
N SER A 21 0.97 10.34 7.09
CA SER A 21 -0.26 11.13 7.11
C SER A 21 -1.39 10.35 7.80
N LEU A 22 -2.38 11.06 8.34
CA LEU A 22 -3.54 10.42 8.95
C LEU A 22 -4.25 9.48 7.97
N GLN A 23 -4.38 9.88 6.70
CA GLN A 23 -4.97 9.04 5.66
C GLN A 23 -4.12 7.79 5.39
N LEU A 24 -2.80 7.90 5.39
CA LEU A 24 -1.93 6.73 5.21
C LEU A 24 -2.05 5.77 6.41
N LYS A 25 -2.11 6.28 7.64
CA LYS A 25 -2.36 5.45 8.82
C LYS A 25 -3.70 4.69 8.70
N LYS A 26 -4.76 5.38 8.27
CA LYS A 26 -6.08 4.76 8.00
C LYS A 26 -5.98 3.68 6.90
N ALA A 27 -5.26 3.94 5.81
CA ALA A 27 -5.08 2.98 4.73
C ALA A 27 -4.36 1.70 5.19
N LEU A 28 -3.29 1.85 5.98
CA LEU A 28 -2.56 0.72 6.57
C LEU A 28 -3.48 -0.08 7.51
N PHE A 29 -4.29 0.62 8.31
CA PHE A 29 -5.26 0.00 9.18
C PHE A 29 -6.34 -0.77 8.41
N TYR A 30 -6.86 -0.24 7.30
CA TYR A 30 -7.80 -0.98 6.44
C TYR A 30 -7.18 -2.23 5.83
N ALA A 31 -5.95 -2.15 5.32
CA ALA A 31 -5.25 -3.32 4.80
C ALA A 31 -5.08 -4.40 5.88
N PHE A 32 -4.77 -3.98 7.10
CA PHE A 32 -4.64 -4.87 8.25
C PHE A 32 -5.97 -5.50 8.69
N LEU A 33 -7.04 -4.71 8.78
CA LEU A 33 -8.38 -5.20 9.12
C LEU A 33 -8.86 -6.23 8.12
N GLU A 34 -8.66 -5.97 6.83
CA GLU A 34 -9.04 -6.91 5.78
C GLU A 34 -8.17 -8.17 5.82
N ALA A 35 -6.85 -8.05 6.02
CA ALA A 35 -5.98 -9.21 6.21
C ALA A 35 -6.49 -10.11 7.34
N ARG A 36 -6.83 -9.51 8.49
CA ARG A 36 -7.34 -10.23 9.65
C ARG A 36 -8.69 -10.88 9.37
N ARG A 37 -9.61 -10.15 8.74
CA ARG A 37 -10.94 -10.63 8.33
C ARG A 37 -10.84 -11.87 7.46
N GLN A 38 -9.89 -11.87 6.54
CA GLN A 38 -9.68 -12.92 5.55
C GLN A 38 -8.68 -14.00 6.00
N LYS A 39 -8.20 -13.94 7.25
CA LYS A 39 -7.19 -14.86 7.80
C LYS A 39 -5.90 -14.91 6.95
N ILE A 40 -5.55 -13.79 6.33
CA ILE A 40 -4.33 -13.61 5.55
C ILE A 40 -3.22 -13.15 6.48
N ASN A 41 -2.14 -13.93 6.60
CA ASN A 41 -1.03 -13.61 7.51
C ASN A 41 -0.05 -12.57 6.94
N VAL A 42 -0.14 -12.27 5.64
CA VAL A 42 0.81 -11.40 4.94
C VAL A 42 0.10 -10.29 4.18
N ILE A 43 0.41 -9.03 4.54
CA ILE A 43 -0.06 -7.85 3.80
C ILE A 43 0.90 -7.60 2.63
N ASP A 44 0.48 -8.01 1.45
CA ASP A 44 1.20 -7.79 0.20
C ASP A 44 0.87 -6.42 -0.43
N SER A 45 1.43 -6.16 -1.60
CA SER A 45 1.22 -4.90 -2.30
C SER A 45 -0.20 -4.71 -2.86
N GLN A 46 -0.92 -5.80 -3.14
CA GLN A 46 -2.32 -5.73 -3.59
C GLN A 46 -3.25 -5.41 -2.40
N LEU A 47 -2.99 -5.98 -1.22
CA LEU A 47 -3.76 -5.71 -0.01
C LEU A 47 -3.47 -4.30 0.53
N LEU A 48 -2.22 -3.83 0.40
CA LEU A 48 -1.89 -2.43 0.65
C LEU A 48 -2.61 -1.49 -0.31
N LEU A 49 -2.67 -1.82 -1.61
CA LEU A 49 -3.44 -1.07 -2.60
C LEU A 49 -4.93 -1.01 -2.22
N PHE A 50 -5.51 -2.13 -1.80
CA PHE A 50 -6.89 -2.16 -1.30
C PHE A 50 -7.09 -1.18 -0.14
N GLY A 51 -6.20 -1.18 0.85
CA GLY A 51 -6.26 -0.25 1.98
C GLY A 51 -6.18 1.22 1.55
N LEU A 52 -5.31 1.56 0.60
CA LEU A 52 -5.19 2.92 0.04
C LEU A 52 -6.45 3.37 -0.69
N LEU A 53 -7.10 2.47 -1.44
CA LEU A 53 -8.34 2.80 -2.15
C LEU A 53 -9.52 2.97 -1.20
N LYS A 54 -9.52 2.26 -0.07
CA LYS A 54 -10.58 2.30 0.94
C LYS A 54 -10.67 3.59 1.73
N THR A 55 -9.61 4.40 1.80
CA THR A 55 -9.64 5.67 2.53
C THR A 55 -10.45 6.77 1.84
N ASN A 56 -10.93 6.53 0.61
CA ASN A 56 -11.65 7.52 -0.22
C ASN A 56 -10.91 8.88 -0.27
N ASP A 57 -9.58 8.82 -0.44
CA ASP A 57 -8.74 10.00 -0.49
C ASP A 57 -8.93 10.74 -1.81
N SER A 58 -9.34 12.00 -1.76
CA SER A 58 -9.60 12.82 -2.95
C SER A 58 -8.36 12.95 -3.86
N SER A 59 -7.16 12.86 -3.30
CA SER A 59 -5.90 12.90 -4.04
C SER A 59 -5.72 11.65 -4.92
N ILE A 60 -6.12 10.50 -4.40
CA ILE A 60 -6.13 9.23 -5.13
C ILE A 60 -7.17 9.31 -6.24
N ASN A 61 -8.39 9.77 -5.93
CA ASN A 61 -9.48 9.93 -6.91
C ASN A 61 -9.03 10.81 -8.10
N ARG A 62 -8.42 11.96 -7.80
CA ARG A 62 -7.87 12.88 -8.83
C ARG A 62 -6.77 12.24 -9.66
N LEU A 63 -5.85 11.49 -9.04
CA LEU A 63 -4.79 10.78 -9.77
C LEU A 63 -5.39 9.78 -10.77
N PHE A 64 -6.35 8.97 -10.32
CA PHE A 64 -7.00 7.98 -11.19
C PHE A 64 -7.77 8.62 -12.34
N GLN A 65 -8.52 9.70 -12.07
CA GLN A 65 -9.20 10.47 -13.12
C GLN A 65 -8.21 11.02 -14.16
N LYS A 66 -7.05 11.53 -13.71
CA LYS A 66 -6.00 12.06 -14.59
C LYS A 66 -5.34 10.99 -15.45
N ILE A 67 -4.99 9.84 -14.88
CA ILE A 67 -4.28 8.77 -15.60
C ILE A 67 -5.19 8.09 -16.62
N TYR A 68 -6.43 7.79 -16.25
CA TYR A 68 -7.29 6.93 -17.05
C TYR A 68 -8.32 7.68 -17.88
N LYS A 69 -8.28 9.03 -17.88
CA LYS A 69 -9.18 9.91 -18.64
C LYS A 69 -10.64 9.44 -18.57
N THR A 70 -11.06 8.95 -17.40
CA THR A 70 -12.40 8.40 -17.17
C THR A 70 -13.40 9.56 -17.18
N ARG A 71 -13.75 10.03 -18.38
CA ARG A 71 -14.94 10.82 -18.64
C ARG A 71 -16.09 9.84 -18.55
N THR A 72 -16.93 10.00 -17.53
CA THR A 72 -18.25 9.34 -17.42
C THR A 72 -18.24 7.81 -17.51
N LEU A 73 -17.89 7.13 -16.41
CA LEU A 73 -18.34 5.76 -16.17
C LEU A 73 -19.52 5.80 -15.21
N SER A 74 -20.57 5.01 -15.46
CA SER A 74 -21.72 4.89 -14.55
C SER A 74 -21.36 4.28 -13.19
N GLN A 75 -20.12 3.81 -13.02
CA GLN A 75 -19.54 3.27 -11.80
C GLN A 75 -18.20 3.94 -11.50
N ASN A 76 -17.95 4.24 -10.22
CA ASN A 76 -16.71 4.86 -9.76
C ASN A 76 -15.50 3.94 -10.08
N PRO A 77 -14.48 4.40 -10.83
CA PRO A 77 -13.28 3.63 -11.18
C PRO A 77 -12.63 2.92 -9.98
N ILE A 78 -12.66 3.58 -8.81
CA ILE A 78 -12.08 3.06 -7.58
C ILE A 78 -12.90 1.94 -6.99
N GLU A 79 -14.23 2.02 -7.03
CA GLU A 79 -15.11 0.94 -6.60
C GLU A 79 -14.93 -0.30 -7.46
N LYS A 80 -14.79 -0.12 -8.78
CA LYS A 80 -14.49 -1.21 -9.71
C LYS A 80 -13.17 -1.91 -9.37
N LEU A 81 -12.12 -1.12 -9.11
CA LEU A 81 -10.81 -1.65 -8.71
C LEU A 81 -10.85 -2.37 -7.36
N ILE A 82 -11.56 -1.80 -6.38
CA ILE A 82 -11.80 -2.43 -5.09
C ILE A 82 -12.48 -3.78 -5.29
N ASN A 83 -13.55 -3.85 -6.07
CA ASN A 83 -14.28 -5.10 -6.31
C ASN A 83 -13.40 -6.16 -6.99
N LYS A 84 -12.56 -5.77 -7.96
CA LYS A 84 -11.61 -6.70 -8.58
C LYS A 84 -10.56 -7.22 -7.60
N LEU A 85 -10.06 -6.37 -6.69
CA LEU A 85 -9.16 -6.82 -5.62
C LEU A 85 -9.86 -7.80 -4.67
N LYS A 86 -11.12 -7.55 -4.30
CA LYS A 86 -11.90 -8.49 -3.48
C LYS A 86 -12.02 -9.88 -4.14
N VAL A 87 -12.26 -9.91 -5.46
CA VAL A 87 -12.34 -11.16 -6.23
C VAL A 87 -10.99 -11.89 -6.25
N ASN A 88 -9.90 -11.17 -6.52
CA ASN A 88 -8.55 -11.76 -6.56
C ASN A 88 -8.16 -12.44 -5.26
N PHE A 89 -8.54 -11.84 -4.12
CA PHE A 89 -8.26 -12.40 -2.80
C PHE A 89 -9.36 -13.32 -2.27
N GLN A 90 -10.41 -13.58 -3.06
CA GLN A 90 -11.57 -14.37 -2.64
C GLN A 90 -12.15 -13.90 -1.31
N PHE A 91 -12.29 -12.58 -1.13
CA PHE A 91 -12.76 -12.02 0.13
C PHE A 91 -14.14 -12.55 0.48
N LYS A 92 -14.21 -13.29 1.59
CA LYS A 92 -15.47 -13.79 2.14
C LYS A 92 -16.09 -12.72 3.02
N SER A 93 -17.42 -12.72 3.10
CA SER A 93 -18.17 -11.90 4.05
C SER A 93 -18.10 -12.49 5.46
N GLU A 94 -16.90 -12.75 5.98
CA GLU A 94 -16.72 -13.22 7.35
C GLU A 94 -16.78 -12.03 8.31
N SER A 95 -17.33 -12.22 9.52
CA SER A 95 -17.23 -11.23 10.60
C SER A 95 -15.80 -11.21 11.15
N ILE A 96 -15.33 -10.04 11.59
CA ILE A 96 -14.00 -9.93 12.21
C ILE A 96 -14.08 -10.59 13.59
N THR A 97 -13.52 -11.79 13.71
CA THR A 97 -13.36 -12.46 15.00
C THR A 97 -12.00 -12.10 15.59
N PHE A 98 -12.02 -11.35 16.69
CA PHE A 98 -10.82 -11.03 17.47
C PHE A 98 -10.49 -12.22 18.39
N SER A 99 -9.93 -13.29 17.82
CA SER A 99 -9.27 -14.32 18.64
C SER A 99 -7.96 -13.74 19.18
N VAL A 100 -7.71 -13.98 20.47
CA VAL A 100 -6.51 -13.51 21.20
C VAL A 100 -5.24 -14.23 20.70
N ASP A 101 -5.39 -15.46 20.16
CA ASP A 101 -4.27 -16.34 19.81
C ASP A 101 -3.81 -16.26 18.35
N ARG A 102 -4.38 -15.36 17.53
CA ARG A 102 -3.97 -15.25 16.12
C ARG A 102 -2.80 -14.28 15.97
N GLU A 103 -1.74 -14.76 15.32
CA GLU A 103 -0.64 -13.92 14.89
C GLU A 103 -1.15 -12.74 14.05
N PHE A 104 -0.63 -11.56 14.36
CA PHE A 104 -0.97 -10.35 13.62
C PHE A 104 -0.40 -10.42 12.20
N PRO A 105 -1.20 -10.06 11.17
CA PRO A 105 -0.71 -10.09 9.81
C PRO A 105 0.44 -9.11 9.64
N ASN A 106 1.52 -9.59 9.04
CA ASN A 106 2.75 -8.82 8.89
C ASN A 106 2.91 -8.33 7.45
N PHE A 107 3.60 -7.22 7.25
CA PHE A 107 3.89 -6.75 5.91
C PHE A 107 4.82 -7.71 5.17
N SER A 108 4.51 -7.97 3.91
CA SER A 108 5.40 -8.67 2.98
C SER A 108 6.75 -7.93 2.86
N ARG A 109 7.80 -8.65 2.47
CA ARG A 109 9.13 -8.05 2.27
C ARG A 109 9.13 -6.88 1.28
N PRO A 110 8.41 -6.93 0.13
CA PRO A 110 8.29 -5.78 -0.77
C PRO A 110 7.63 -4.56 -0.11
N VAL A 111 6.55 -4.77 0.64
CA VAL A 111 5.86 -3.68 1.34
C VAL A 111 6.73 -3.06 2.42
N LYS A 112 7.43 -3.88 3.23
CA LYS A 112 8.40 -3.39 4.23
C LYS A 112 9.49 -2.54 3.58
N ARG A 113 10.06 -3.01 2.47
CA ARG A 113 11.08 -2.27 1.71
C ARG A 113 10.53 -0.94 1.19
N LEU A 114 9.31 -0.92 0.67
CA LEU A 114 8.66 0.29 0.20
C LEU A 114 8.46 1.32 1.33
N LEU A 115 7.84 0.91 2.44
CA LEU A 115 7.60 1.81 3.57
C LEU A 115 8.91 2.33 4.16
N PHE A 116 9.90 1.45 4.33
CA PHE A 116 11.23 1.84 4.79
C PHE A 116 11.92 2.79 3.81
N PHE A 117 11.81 2.55 2.50
CA PHE A 117 12.34 3.44 1.48
C PHE A 117 11.72 4.83 1.57
N LEU A 118 10.40 4.94 1.72
CA LEU A 118 9.70 6.22 1.85
C LEU A 118 10.08 6.98 3.13
N VAL A 119 10.25 6.25 4.23
CA VAL A 119 10.77 6.79 5.49
C VAL A 119 12.20 7.30 5.32
N ARG A 120 13.02 6.62 4.51
CA ARG A 120 14.45 6.92 4.31
C ARG A 120 14.73 7.90 3.17
N LEU A 121 13.78 8.21 2.28
CA LEU A 121 13.93 9.21 1.22
C LEU A 121 14.56 10.47 1.84
N GLY A 122 15.78 10.80 1.40
CA GLY A 122 16.69 11.67 2.15
C GLY A 122 16.15 13.08 2.40
N LYS A 123 16.85 13.84 3.24
CA LYS A 123 16.59 15.26 3.56
C LYS A 123 16.44 16.19 2.33
N LYS A 124 16.77 15.71 1.13
CA LYS A 124 16.67 16.47 -0.13
C LYS A 124 15.23 16.81 -0.51
N GLU A 125 14.26 15.99 -0.11
CA GLU A 125 12.85 16.37 -0.18
C GLU A 125 12.47 16.90 1.20
N GLN A 126 12.05 18.16 1.33
CA GLN A 126 11.51 18.77 2.56
C GLN A 126 10.20 18.10 3.04
N VAL A 127 9.90 16.90 2.55
CA VAL A 127 8.70 16.16 2.88
C VAL A 127 8.88 15.47 4.23
N THR A 128 8.28 16.07 5.25
CA THR A 128 8.16 15.54 6.61
C THR A 128 7.00 14.55 6.75
N VAL A 129 6.03 14.57 5.84
CA VAL A 129 4.83 13.74 5.90
C VAL A 129 4.69 12.86 4.68
N ILE A 130 4.68 11.55 4.89
CA ILE A 130 4.49 10.55 3.83
C ILE A 130 2.99 10.37 3.60
N THR A 131 2.56 10.58 2.36
CA THR A 131 1.14 10.54 1.98
C THR A 131 0.74 9.24 1.30
N THR A 132 -0.57 8.97 1.31
CA THR A 132 -1.22 7.92 0.51
C THR A 132 -0.83 7.98 -0.97
N LEU A 133 -0.77 9.19 -1.54
CA LEU A 133 -0.40 9.42 -2.93
C LEU A 133 1.04 9.00 -3.23
N GLN A 134 1.99 9.28 -2.33
CA GLN A 134 3.38 8.88 -2.50
C GLN A 134 3.55 7.36 -2.47
N VAL A 135 2.85 6.69 -1.55
CA VAL A 135 2.84 5.22 -1.48
C VAL A 135 2.21 4.63 -2.74
N LEU A 136 1.05 5.14 -3.16
CA LEU A 136 0.35 4.69 -4.37
C LEU A 136 1.23 4.86 -5.61
N THR A 137 1.86 6.02 -5.78
CA THR A 137 2.74 6.29 -6.93
C THR A 137 3.89 5.29 -6.99
N HIS A 138 4.48 4.93 -5.85
CA HIS A 138 5.52 3.90 -5.82
C HIS A 138 4.98 2.50 -6.07
N LEU A 139 3.81 2.14 -5.54
CA LEU A 139 3.18 0.85 -5.83
C LEU A 139 2.91 0.69 -7.34
N LEU A 140 2.43 1.73 -8.00
CA LEU A 140 2.13 1.73 -9.43
C LEU A 140 3.40 1.69 -10.31
N ARG A 141 4.61 1.88 -9.76
CA ARG A 141 5.86 1.61 -10.52
C ARG A 141 6.10 0.11 -10.73
N HIS A 142 5.51 -0.76 -9.91
CA HIS A 142 5.60 -2.19 -10.13
C HIS A 142 4.70 -2.62 -11.30
N LYS A 143 5.31 -3.18 -12.35
CA LYS A 143 4.64 -3.56 -13.60
C LYS A 143 3.40 -4.44 -13.38
N SER A 144 3.45 -5.41 -12.46
CA SER A 144 2.33 -6.30 -12.17
C SER A 144 1.11 -5.57 -11.60
N LEU A 145 1.33 -4.66 -10.65
CA LEU A 145 0.27 -3.83 -10.07
C LEU A 145 -0.27 -2.81 -11.06
N ALA A 146 0.61 -2.12 -11.78
CA ALA A 146 0.20 -1.20 -12.84
C ALA A 146 -0.66 -1.90 -13.89
N LYS A 147 -0.26 -3.11 -14.33
CA LYS A 147 -1.05 -3.93 -15.25
C LYS A 147 -2.40 -4.29 -14.66
N LEU A 148 -2.45 -4.82 -13.43
CA LEU A 148 -3.71 -5.14 -12.74
C LEU A 148 -4.65 -3.95 -12.70
N VAL A 149 -4.13 -2.78 -12.30
CA VAL A 149 -4.90 -1.54 -12.20
C VAL A 149 -5.41 -1.11 -13.57
N LYS A 150 -4.54 -1.11 -14.59
CA LYS A 150 -4.91 -0.78 -15.97
C LYS A 150 -5.99 -1.72 -16.51
N ASP A 151 -5.82 -3.04 -16.34
CA ASP A 151 -6.76 -4.08 -16.77
C ASP A 151 -8.09 -4.02 -15.99
N SER A 152 -8.12 -3.38 -14.82
CA SER A 152 -9.35 -3.18 -14.04
C SER A 152 -10.13 -1.96 -14.52
N LEU A 153 -9.42 -0.95 -15.02
CA LEU A 153 -9.97 0.36 -15.37
C LEU A 153 -10.32 0.49 -16.85
N ILE A 154 -9.52 -0.11 -17.74
CA ILE A 154 -9.82 -0.19 -19.17
C ILE A 154 -10.83 -1.33 -19.37
N MET A 155 -12.05 -0.98 -19.78
CA MET A 155 -12.97 -1.95 -20.36
C MET A 155 -12.31 -2.55 -21.60
N LYS A 156 -12.15 -3.88 -21.65
CA LYS A 156 -12.24 -4.54 -22.95
C LYS A 156 -13.69 -4.37 -23.38
N ILE A 157 -13.93 -3.42 -24.26
CA ILE A 157 -15.08 -3.46 -25.18
C ILE A 157 -14.74 -4.53 -26.20
#